data_AF-A0A2V9XBP6-F1
#
_entry.id   AF-A0A2V9XBP6-F1
#
_cell.length_a   1.000
_cell.length_b   1.000
_cell.length_c   1.000
_cell.angle_alpha   90.00
_cell.angle_beta   90.00
_cell.angle_gamma   90.00
#
_symmetry.space_group_name_H-M   'P 1'
#
loop_
_entity.id
_entity.type
_entity.pdbx_description
1 polymer ?
#
loop_
_entity_poly.entity_id
_entity_poly.type
_entity_poly.pdbx_seq_one_letter_code
_entity_poly.pdbx_strand_id
1 'polypeptide(L)'
;MTLVLPTTEERIISVRTDEHIWDAALAAGIKLPALCHQGRCLTCAGRLLNGGQVDQSESVSYYPADRDAGFVLLCTGRPLSPLRILTNQQEKMREHRRRKGLPAPYS
;
A
#
# COMPACT_ATOMS: atom_id res chain seq x y z
N MET A 1 -10.37 -2.21 -8.99
CA MET A 1 -9.15 -1.53 -8.49
C MET A 1 -8.03 -1.77 -9.49
N THR A 2 -7.17 -0.77 -9.76
CA THR A 2 -6.04 -0.89 -10.69
C THR A 2 -4.71 -0.90 -9.94
N LEU A 3 -3.90 -1.95 -10.12
CA LEU A 3 -2.53 -2.06 -9.65
C LEU A 3 -1.57 -1.77 -10.81
N VAL A 4 -0.65 -0.84 -10.62
CA VAL A 4 0.44 -0.55 -11.56
C VAL A 4 1.70 -1.21 -11.02
N LEU A 5 2.16 -2.25 -11.73
CA LEU A 5 3.33 -3.06 -11.34
C LEU A 5 4.64 -2.37 -11.76
N PRO A 6 5.80 -2.77 -11.19
CA PRO A 6 7.10 -2.17 -11.53
C PRO A 6 7.49 -2.32 -13.01
N THR A 7 6.95 -3.33 -13.69
CA THR A 7 7.13 -3.60 -15.12
C THR A 7 6.30 -2.69 -16.02
N THR A 8 5.64 -1.66 -15.47
CA THR A 8 4.65 -0.80 -16.14
C THR A 8 3.38 -1.50 -16.62
N GLU A 9 3.21 -2.77 -16.28
CA GLU A 9 1.97 -3.51 -16.49
C GLU A 9 0.88 -3.04 -15.52
N GLU A 10 -0.34 -2.85 -16.03
CA GLU A 10 -1.51 -2.58 -15.21
C GLU A 10 -2.37 -3.84 -15.05
N ARG A 11 -2.81 -4.10 -13.82
CA ARG A 11 -3.70 -5.20 -13.49
C ARG A 11 -4.95 -4.69 -12.79
N ILE A 12 -6.09 -5.03 -13.36
CA ILE A 12 -7.40 -4.70 -12.78
C ILE A 12 -7.87 -5.91 -11.99
N ILE A 13 -8.17 -5.68 -10.71
CA ILE A 13 -8.72 -6.70 -9.81
C ILE A 13 -9.97 -6.17 -9.10
N SER A 14 -10.87 -7.09 -8.76
CA SER A 14 -11.98 -6.79 -7.85
C SER A 14 -11.48 -6.92 -6.41
N VAL A 15 -11.81 -5.96 -5.56
CA VAL A 15 -11.45 -5.97 -4.13
C VAL A 15 -12.67 -5.53 -3.36
N ARG A 16 -13.10 -6.33 -2.39
CA ARG A 16 -14.23 -5.97 -1.54
C ARG A 16 -13.82 -4.92 -0.51
N THR A 17 -14.77 -4.16 0.02
CA THR A 17 -14.51 -3.12 1.04
C THR A 17 -14.08 -3.70 2.38
N ASP A 18 -14.38 -4.98 2.65
CA ASP A 18 -14.00 -5.72 3.86
C ASP A 18 -12.72 -6.55 3.68
N GLU A 19 -12.10 -6.51 2.50
CA GLU A 19 -10.94 -7.33 2.15
C GLU A 19 -9.66 -6.48 2.05
N HIS A 20 -8.53 -7.02 2.52
CA HIS A 20 -7.25 -6.34 2.32
C HIS A 20 -6.80 -6.39 0.87
N ILE A 21 -6.25 -5.27 0.41
CA ILE A 21 -5.79 -5.12 -0.96
C ILE A 21 -4.74 -6.18 -1.34
N TRP A 22 -3.83 -6.53 -0.41
CA TRP A 22 -2.81 -7.56 -0.66
C TRP A 22 -3.40 -8.96 -0.83
N ASP A 23 -4.39 -9.33 0.00
CA ASP A 23 -5.04 -10.64 -0.08
C ASP A 23 -5.81 -10.81 -1.40
N ALA A 24 -6.54 -9.77 -1.81
CA ALA A 24 -7.24 -9.74 -3.10
C ALA A 24 -6.28 -9.83 -4.29
N ALA A 25 -5.12 -9.16 -4.21
CA ALA A 25 -4.09 -9.24 -5.24
C ALA A 25 -3.52 -10.67 -5.34
N LEU A 26 -3.23 -11.31 -4.20
CA LEU A 26 -2.76 -12.68 -4.15
C LEU A 26 -3.78 -13.66 -4.74
N ALA A 27 -5.06 -13.52 -4.38
CA ALA A 27 -6.15 -14.34 -4.93
C ALA A 27 -6.29 -14.19 -6.45
N ALA A 28 -5.99 -13.00 -6.99
CA ALA A 28 -5.94 -12.72 -8.42
C ALA A 28 -4.63 -13.17 -9.11
N GLY A 29 -3.75 -13.88 -8.40
CA GLY A 29 -2.47 -14.37 -8.91
C GLY A 29 -1.37 -13.31 -9.01
N ILE A 30 -1.54 -12.16 -8.37
CA ILE A 30 -0.56 -11.05 -8.36
C ILE A 30 0.22 -11.10 -7.06
N LYS A 31 1.49 -11.50 -7.14
CA LYS A 31 2.37 -11.54 -5.96
C LYS A 31 2.93 -10.15 -5.67
N LEU A 32 2.41 -9.52 -4.62
CA LEU A 32 2.93 -8.26 -4.10
C LEU A 32 3.88 -8.52 -2.92
N PRO A 33 4.93 -7.68 -2.74
CA PRO A 33 5.83 -7.82 -1.59
C PRO A 33 5.08 -7.56 -0.28
N ALA A 34 5.30 -8.38 0.73
CA ALA A 34 4.89 -8.16 2.12
C ALA A 34 5.79 -8.96 3.06
N LEU A 35 5.91 -8.53 4.32
CA LEU A 35 6.67 -9.25 5.34
C LEU A 35 5.90 -9.41 6.64
N CYS A 36 5.56 -8.31 7.32
CA CYS A 36 4.95 -8.40 8.65
C CYS A 36 3.45 -8.67 8.68
N HIS A 37 2.72 -8.36 7.59
CA HIS A 37 1.25 -8.39 7.52
C HIS A 37 0.51 -7.63 8.64
N GLN A 38 1.18 -6.64 9.24
CA GLN A 38 0.68 -5.87 10.40
C GLN A 38 0.71 -4.36 10.16
N GLY A 39 1.01 -3.90 8.93
CA GLY A 39 1.11 -2.47 8.64
C GLY A 39 2.26 -1.76 9.37
N ARG A 40 3.41 -2.43 9.53
CA ARG A 40 4.61 -1.90 10.22
C ARG A 40 5.86 -1.81 9.33
N CYS A 41 6.12 -2.86 8.54
CA CYS A 41 7.40 -3.07 7.84
C CYS A 41 7.67 -2.20 6.61
N LEU A 42 6.63 -1.62 6.01
CA LEU A 42 6.67 -0.85 4.75
C LEU A 42 6.97 -1.67 3.48
N THR A 43 7.27 -2.96 3.59
CA THR A 43 7.52 -3.86 2.44
C THR A 43 6.34 -3.92 1.47
N CYS A 44 5.12 -3.85 2.00
CA CYS A 44 3.88 -3.81 1.23
C CYS A 44 3.46 -2.40 0.76
N ALA A 45 4.36 -1.42 0.84
CA ALA A 45 4.00 -0.05 0.49
C ALA A 45 3.62 0.08 -0.99
N GLY A 46 2.53 0.78 -1.23
CA GLY A 46 2.12 1.32 -2.52
C GLY A 46 1.95 2.83 -2.45
N ARG A 47 1.66 3.44 -3.60
CA ARG A 47 1.36 4.87 -3.71
C ARG A 47 0.11 5.09 -4.55
N LEU A 48 -0.83 5.87 -4.04
CA LEU A 48 -2.01 6.29 -4.78
C LEU A 48 -1.62 7.19 -5.95
N LEU A 49 -2.17 6.89 -7.12
CA LEU A 49 -2.02 7.66 -8.36
C LEU A 49 -3.26 8.49 -8.68
N ASN A 50 -4.32 8.37 -7.87
CA ASN A 50 -5.56 9.11 -7.98
C ASN A 50 -5.99 9.64 -6.61
N GLY A 51 -7.06 10.44 -6.55
CA GLY A 51 -7.62 10.99 -5.30
C GLY A 51 -8.43 9.99 -4.46
N GLY A 52 -8.17 8.68 -4.60
CA GLY A 52 -8.88 7.65 -3.86
C GLY A 52 -8.43 7.53 -2.40
N GLN A 53 -9.14 6.73 -1.61
CA GLN A 53 -8.88 6.56 -0.17
C GLN A 53 -8.79 5.09 0.23
N VAL A 54 -7.84 4.81 1.14
CA VAL A 54 -7.61 3.49 1.72
C VAL A 54 -7.80 3.59 3.22
N ASP A 55 -8.62 2.72 3.79
CA ASP A 55 -8.67 2.54 5.23
C ASP A 55 -7.37 1.89 5.71
N GLN A 56 -6.71 2.53 6.67
CA GLN A 56 -5.43 2.14 7.27
C GLN A 56 -5.57 1.96 8.78
N SER A 57 -6.81 1.85 9.29
CA SER A 57 -7.11 1.73 10.72
C SER A 57 -6.45 0.53 11.41
N GLU A 58 -6.16 -0.54 10.66
CA GLU A 58 -5.50 -1.75 11.15
C GLU A 58 -3.97 -1.73 11.03
N SER A 59 -3.40 -0.66 10.47
CA SER A 59 -1.95 -0.53 10.36
C SER A 59 -1.32 -0.13 11.70
N VAL A 60 -0.44 -0.97 12.23
CA VAL A 60 0.27 -0.70 13.50
C VAL A 60 1.09 0.59 13.45
N SER A 61 1.63 0.97 12.29
CA SER A 61 2.48 2.15 12.13
C SER A 61 2.16 2.83 10.80
N TYR A 62 1.13 3.67 10.80
CA TYR A 62 0.74 4.52 9.67
C TYR A 62 0.45 5.95 10.14
N TYR A 63 1.13 6.94 9.55
CA TYR A 63 1.11 8.31 10.02
C TYR A 63 0.36 9.23 9.04
N PRO A 64 -0.19 10.38 9.50
CA PRO A 64 -0.79 11.38 8.62
C PRO A 64 0.13 11.80 7.46
N ALA A 65 1.43 11.97 7.74
CA ALA A 65 2.41 12.31 6.70
C ALA A 65 2.53 11.25 5.59
N ASP A 66 2.29 9.96 5.87
CA ASP A 66 2.26 8.93 4.83
C ASP A 66 1.05 9.11 3.92
N ARG A 67 -0.13 9.36 4.52
CA ARG A 67 -1.38 9.65 3.81
C ARG A 67 -1.24 10.88 2.92
N ASP A 68 -0.70 11.96 3.45
CA ASP A 68 -0.54 13.23 2.73
C ASP A 68 0.41 13.10 1.53
N ALA A 69 1.38 12.19 1.60
CA ALA A 69 2.28 11.87 0.49
C ALA A 69 1.72 10.83 -0.50
N GLY A 70 0.51 10.31 -0.22
CA GLY A 70 -0.18 9.29 -1.01
C GLY A 70 0.32 7.87 -0.78
N PHE A 71 1.11 7.61 0.25
CA PHE A 71 1.57 6.25 0.57
C PHE A 71 0.49 5.45 1.28
N VAL A 72 0.42 4.16 0.96
CA VAL A 72 -0.53 3.20 1.54
C VAL A 72 0.18 1.89 1.84
N LEU A 73 -0.20 1.22 2.92
CA LEU A 73 0.23 -0.15 3.23
C LEU A 73 -0.84 -1.12 2.75
N LEU A 74 -0.48 -2.01 1.82
CA LEU A 74 -1.46 -2.86 1.12
C LEU A 74 -1.88 -4.09 1.94
N CYS A 75 -1.04 -4.54 2.88
CA CYS A 75 -1.31 -5.76 3.66
C CYS A 75 -2.43 -5.62 4.71
N THR A 76 -2.72 -4.39 5.11
CA THR A 76 -3.75 -4.03 6.11
C THR A 76 -4.72 -2.99 5.55
N GLY A 77 -4.51 -2.57 4.30
CA GLY A 77 -5.29 -1.50 3.66
C GLY A 77 -6.54 -2.05 2.99
N ARG A 78 -7.70 -1.41 3.23
CA ARG A 78 -8.97 -1.72 2.55
C ARG A 78 -9.43 -0.56 1.67
N PRO A 79 -10.03 -0.82 0.50
CA PRO A 79 -10.48 0.26 -0.37
C PRO A 79 -11.74 0.95 0.18
N LEU A 80 -11.73 2.28 0.23
CA LEU A 80 -12.92 3.10 0.51
C LEU A 80 -13.49 3.76 -0.75
N SER A 81 -12.76 3.71 -1.85
CA SER A 81 -13.15 4.29 -3.15
C SER A 81 -12.45 3.54 -4.28
N PRO A 82 -12.71 3.86 -5.57
CA PRO A 82 -11.90 3.37 -6.67
C PRO A 82 -10.44 3.82 -6.55
N LEU A 83 -9.49 2.88 -6.60
CA LEU A 83 -8.06 3.16 -6.42
C LEU A 83 -7.26 2.79 -7.67
N ARG A 84 -6.24 3.60 -7.95
CA ARG A 84 -5.13 3.27 -8.84
C ARG A 84 -3.84 3.38 -8.04
N ILE A 85 -3.16 2.26 -7.83
CA ILE A 85 -2.02 2.16 -6.90
C ILE A 85 -0.77 1.71 -7.64
N LEU A 86 0.31 2.48 -7.53
CA LEU A 86 1.66 2.06 -7.89
C LEU A 86 2.22 1.15 -6.79
N THR A 87 2.59 -0.08 -7.12
CA THR A 87 3.07 -1.07 -6.15
C THR A 87 4.58 -0.95 -5.91
N ASN A 88 5.13 -1.73 -4.96
CA ASN A 88 6.56 -1.84 -4.69
C ASN A 88 7.22 -0.48 -4.34
N GLN A 89 6.55 0.34 -3.54
CA GLN A 89 7.03 1.67 -3.17
C GLN A 89 7.76 1.71 -1.81
N GLN A 90 8.25 0.56 -1.32
CA GLN A 90 8.94 0.44 -0.03
C GLN A 90 10.07 1.46 0.13
N GLU A 91 10.97 1.54 -0.85
CA GLU A 91 12.12 2.45 -0.80
C GLU A 91 11.69 3.91 -0.69
N LYS A 92 10.75 4.33 -1.56
CA LYS A 92 10.24 5.71 -1.57
C LYS A 92 9.52 6.06 -0.27
N MET A 93 8.73 5.14 0.29
CA MET A 93 8.05 5.36 1.57
C MET A 93 9.05 5.49 2.72
N ARG A 94 10.13 4.67 2.71
CA ARG A 94 11.21 4.75 3.70
C ARG A 94 11.95 6.08 3.62
N GLU A 95 12.30 6.53 2.41
CA GLU A 95 12.93 7.84 2.21
C GLU A 95 12.05 8.99 2.69
N HIS A 96 10.75 8.94 2.36
CA HIS A 96 9.76 9.90 2.84
C HIS A 96 9.73 9.96 4.37
N ARG A 97 9.60 8.80 5.03
CA ARG A 97 9.60 8.75 6.50
C ARG A 97 10.90 9.23 7.12
N ARG A 98 12.06 8.84 6.58
CA ARG A 98 13.38 9.35 7.03
C ARG A 98 13.46 10.87 6.96
N ARG A 99 13.00 11.46 5.86
CA ARG A 99 12.98 12.93 5.67
C ARG A 99 12.06 13.66 6.66
N LYS A 100 11.04 12.97 7.16
CA LYS A 100 10.08 13.48 8.15
C LYS A 100 10.43 13.10 9.59
N GLY A 101 11.55 12.42 9.83
CA GLY A 101 11.93 11.93 11.17
C GLY A 101 11.01 10.83 11.71
N LEU A 102 10.31 10.10 10.83
CA LEU A 102 9.38 9.02 11.20
C LEU A 102 10.06 7.64 11.19
N PRO A 103 9.55 6.66 11.96
CA PRO A 103 10.08 5.29 11.95
C PRO A 103 10.03 4.63 10.56
N ALA A 104 11.20 4.23 10.05
CA ALA A 104 11.38 3.59 8.74
C ALA A 104 12.13 2.25 8.89
N PRO A 105 11.46 1.18 9.37
CA PRO A 105 12.10 -0.10 9.63
C PRO A 105 12.75 -0.72 8.38
N TYR A 106 13.71 -1.62 8.61
CA TYR A 106 14.48 -2.32 7.58
C TYR A 106 13.85 -3.67 7.17
N SER A 107 12.81 -4.11 7.87
CA SER A 107 12.22 -5.45 7.77
C SER A 107 10.74 -5.34 7.49
#